data_AF-A0A6P6L3G7-F1
#
_entry.id   AF-A0A6P6L3G7-F1
#
_cell.length_a   1.000
_cell.length_b   1.000
_cell.length_c   1.000
_cell.angle_alpha   90.00
_cell.angle_beta   90.00
_cell.angle_gamma   90.00
#
_symmetry.space_group_name_H-M   'P 1'
#
loop_
_entity.id
_entity.type
_entity.pdbx_description
1 polymer ?
#
loop_
_entity_poly.entity_id
_entity_poly.type
_entity_poly.pdbx_seq_one_letter_code
_entity_poly.pdbx_strand_id
1 'polypeptide(L)'
;MQRFAGLKDTGKLDSDTLKLMNTPRCSLPDIIGSEDKLKKRRRKRRYATTGLRWKKSEVTWSIHNYPSLPPFLNPSEVNNIMAYALKAWSDVTNLEFRATSSNKQDKADIKISFGRMNHEDGYPFDGKGGTLAHAFFPGEADISGDTHFDDDESWTYKADWGTDLFAVAVHEFGHALGLSHSSAHHSIMRPYYQGHVGDYASYILLEDDRYAIQSLYGSKRSTSKPFPNLPTPALPKPPRPPQPKPPSTPRPKVPIQPDPSVLDRCKGDFDAVANISGEVFFFKGIR
;
A
#
# COMPACT_ATOMS: atom_id res chain seq x y z
N MET A 1 -15.01 -4.95 -0.58
CA MET A 1 -14.05 -5.35 -1.62
C MET A 1 -14.27 -4.54 -2.90
N GLN A 2 -15.37 -4.72 -3.66
CA GLN A 2 -15.63 -4.04 -4.95
C GLN A 2 -15.32 -2.54 -4.96
N ARG A 3 -15.85 -1.79 -4.00
CA ARG A 3 -15.59 -0.35 -3.86
C ARG A 3 -14.10 0.00 -3.72
N PHE A 4 -13.33 -0.79 -2.98
CA PHE A 4 -11.89 -0.59 -2.79
C PHE A 4 -11.12 -0.90 -4.08
N ALA A 5 -11.53 -1.98 -4.75
CA ALA A 5 -10.99 -2.42 -6.03
C ALA A 5 -11.26 -1.47 -7.21
N GLY A 6 -12.19 -0.52 -7.06
CA GLY A 6 -12.65 0.36 -8.13
C GLY A 6 -13.73 -0.27 -9.03
N LEU A 7 -14.34 -1.37 -8.60
CA LEU A 7 -15.45 -2.03 -9.29
C LEU A 7 -16.80 -1.38 -8.91
N LYS A 8 -17.82 -1.65 -9.73
CA LYS A 8 -19.20 -1.28 -9.41
C LYS A 8 -19.63 -1.99 -8.12
N ASP A 9 -20.13 -1.24 -7.15
CA ASP A 9 -20.56 -1.76 -5.84
C ASP A 9 -21.94 -2.42 -5.97
N THR A 10 -21.97 -3.65 -6.48
CA THR A 10 -23.19 -4.44 -6.72
C THR A 10 -23.56 -5.29 -5.52
N GLY A 11 -22.59 -5.59 -4.64
CA GLY A 11 -22.75 -6.52 -3.52
C GLY A 11 -22.90 -7.98 -3.97
N LYS A 12 -22.63 -8.29 -5.25
CA LYS A 12 -22.75 -9.63 -5.83
C LYS A 12 -21.39 -10.10 -6.33
N LEU A 13 -21.16 -11.42 -6.32
CA LEU A 13 -19.99 -12.03 -6.94
C LEU A 13 -20.19 -12.11 -8.46
N ASP A 14 -20.11 -10.95 -9.12
CA ASP A 14 -20.24 -10.81 -10.58
C ASP A 14 -18.94 -11.18 -11.32
N SER A 15 -19.03 -11.26 -12.65
CA SER A 15 -17.91 -11.68 -13.51
C SER A 15 -16.67 -10.80 -13.35
N ASP A 16 -16.86 -9.48 -13.20
CA ASP A 16 -15.77 -8.53 -13.05
C ASP A 16 -15.09 -8.70 -11.69
N THR A 17 -15.88 -8.97 -10.64
CA THR A 17 -15.38 -9.28 -9.30
C THR A 17 -14.57 -10.57 -9.29
N LEU A 18 -15.08 -11.64 -9.91
CA LEU A 18 -14.36 -12.92 -10.01
C LEU A 18 -13.07 -12.78 -10.79
N LYS A 19 -13.09 -12.06 -11.92
CA LYS A 19 -11.90 -11.78 -12.72
C LYS A 19 -10.82 -11.08 -11.91
N LEU A 20 -11.21 -10.07 -11.12
CA LEU A 20 -10.26 -9.34 -10.28
C LEU A 20 -9.76 -10.20 -9.10
N MET A 21 -10.60 -11.03 -8.50
CA MET A 21 -10.20 -11.94 -7.41
C MET A 21 -9.14 -12.96 -7.86
N ASN A 22 -9.16 -13.34 -9.13
CA ASN A 22 -8.16 -14.23 -9.73
C ASN A 22 -6.88 -13.50 -10.20
N THR A 23 -6.79 -12.18 -9.99
CA THR A 23 -5.58 -11.44 -10.34
C THR A 23 -4.54 -11.61 -9.22
N PRO A 24 -3.28 -11.98 -9.55
CA PRO A 24 -2.21 -12.04 -8.56
C PRO A 24 -2.06 -10.72 -7.80
N ARG A 25 -1.70 -10.78 -6.52
CA ARG A 25 -1.76 -9.64 -5.61
C ARG A 25 -0.82 -9.77 -4.42
N CYS A 26 -0.65 -8.67 -3.68
CA CYS A 26 -0.05 -8.68 -2.35
C CYS A 26 -0.96 -9.40 -1.35
N SER A 27 -0.35 -10.12 -0.40
CA SER A 27 -1.03 -10.91 0.64
C SER A 27 -1.68 -10.05 1.73
N LEU A 28 -1.23 -8.81 1.91
CA LEU A 28 -1.70 -7.97 3.00
C LEU A 28 -3.18 -7.60 2.87
N PRO A 29 -3.91 -7.44 4.00
CA PRO A 29 -5.30 -7.00 3.97
C PRO A 29 -5.47 -5.61 3.35
N ASP A 30 -6.43 -5.47 2.42
CA ASP A 30 -6.77 -4.19 1.76
C ASP A 30 -7.18 -3.07 2.72
N ILE A 31 -7.73 -3.43 3.87
CA ILE A 31 -8.22 -2.49 4.88
C ILE A 31 -7.62 -2.89 6.21
N ILE A 32 -6.64 -2.10 6.67
CA ILE A 32 -5.94 -2.34 7.92
C ILE A 32 -6.71 -1.67 9.07
N GLY A 33 -7.20 -2.49 10.00
CA GLY A 33 -7.76 -2.05 11.28
C GLY A 33 -9.29 -1.94 11.36
N SER A 34 -9.86 -2.60 12.38
CA SER A 34 -11.21 -2.32 12.89
C SER A 34 -11.34 -0.88 13.42
N GLU A 35 -10.25 -0.26 13.84
CA GLU A 35 -10.19 1.16 14.22
C GLU A 35 -10.52 2.13 13.08
N ASP A 36 -10.24 1.78 11.82
CA ASP A 36 -10.60 2.61 10.69
C ASP A 36 -12.12 2.62 10.44
N LYS A 37 -12.85 1.62 10.96
CA LYS A 37 -14.32 1.67 11.03
C LYS A 37 -14.81 2.58 12.17
N LEU A 38 -14.09 2.71 13.28
CA LEU A 38 -14.41 3.60 14.42
C LEU A 38 -13.98 5.06 14.17
N LYS A 39 -12.84 5.30 13.53
CA LYS A 39 -12.28 6.63 13.20
C LYS A 39 -12.94 7.29 11.99
N LYS A 40 -13.77 6.56 11.23
CA LYS A 40 -14.66 7.10 10.17
C LYS A 40 -15.56 8.25 10.64
N ARG A 41 -15.73 8.47 11.94
CA ARG A 41 -16.49 9.61 12.48
C ARG A 41 -15.72 10.93 12.57
N ARG A 42 -14.40 10.99 12.33
CA ARG A 42 -13.63 12.25 12.56
C ARG A 42 -12.73 12.77 11.44
N ARG A 43 -12.19 11.96 10.52
CA ARG A 43 -11.58 12.44 9.26
C ARG A 43 -11.20 11.26 8.37
N LYS A 44 -11.62 11.28 7.11
CA LYS A 44 -11.09 10.33 6.10
C LYS A 44 -9.61 10.68 5.88
N ARG A 45 -8.69 9.77 6.20
CA ARG A 45 -7.28 9.93 5.80
C ARG A 45 -7.24 10.05 4.28
N ARG A 46 -6.50 11.04 3.75
CA ARG A 46 -6.42 11.27 2.30
C ARG A 46 -5.56 10.22 1.60
N TYR A 47 -4.63 9.60 2.32
CA TYR A 47 -3.65 8.65 1.81
C TYR A 47 -3.70 7.34 2.60
N ALA A 48 -3.24 6.27 1.95
CA ALA A 48 -3.16 4.93 2.49
C ALA A 48 -1.92 4.77 3.40
N THR A 49 -2.02 5.22 4.66
CA THR A 49 -0.94 5.09 5.64
C THR A 49 -1.42 4.35 6.88
N THR A 50 -0.63 3.41 7.39
CA THR A 50 -0.93 2.73 8.68
C THR A 50 -0.72 3.68 9.87
N GLY A 51 0.28 4.57 9.75
CA GLY A 51 0.76 5.43 10.84
C GLY A 51 1.99 4.84 11.54
N LEU A 52 2.39 3.61 11.20
CA LEU A 52 3.68 3.05 11.53
C LEU A 52 4.73 3.62 10.59
N ARG A 53 5.92 3.93 11.11
CA ARG A 53 7.05 4.45 10.34
C ARG A 53 8.37 4.20 11.07
N TRP A 54 9.46 4.17 10.32
CA TRP A 54 10.79 4.21 10.92
C TRP A 54 11.00 5.55 11.66
N LYS A 55 11.54 5.47 12.88
CA LYS A 55 11.87 6.66 13.69
C LYS A 55 13.21 7.30 13.30
N LYS A 56 13.89 6.72 12.30
CA LYS A 56 15.19 7.12 11.78
C LYS A 56 15.11 7.39 10.27
N SER A 57 16.07 8.16 9.76
CA SER A 57 16.16 8.50 8.34
C SER A 57 17.01 7.51 7.55
N GLU A 58 18.00 6.88 8.18
CA GLU A 58 18.80 5.83 7.57
C GLU A 58 18.20 4.46 7.88
N VAL A 59 17.82 3.74 6.84
CA VAL A 59 17.24 2.39 6.93
C VAL A 59 18.18 1.42 6.20
N THR A 60 18.63 0.38 6.89
CA THR A 60 19.53 -0.61 6.32
C THR A 60 18.74 -1.76 5.69
N TRP A 61 19.29 -2.35 4.63
CA TRP A 61 18.65 -3.48 3.95
C TRP A 61 19.67 -4.55 3.57
N SER A 62 19.18 -5.78 3.40
CA SER A 62 20.00 -6.93 2.98
C SER A 62 19.19 -7.93 2.18
N ILE A 63 19.87 -8.70 1.32
CA ILE A 63 19.28 -9.83 0.59
C ILE A 63 19.84 -11.11 1.19
N HIS A 64 18.97 -11.99 1.66
CA HIS A 64 19.32 -13.26 2.31
C HIS A 64 19.50 -14.40 1.30
N ASN A 65 18.65 -14.42 0.27
CA ASN A 65 18.72 -15.37 -0.84
C ASN A 65 18.16 -14.74 -2.12
N TYR A 66 18.26 -15.46 -3.24
CA TYR A 66 17.87 -15.00 -4.56
C TYR A 66 16.82 -15.96 -5.15
N PRO A 67 16.04 -15.53 -6.17
CA PRO A 67 15.10 -16.40 -6.84
C PRO A 67 15.77 -17.71 -7.29
N SER A 68 15.19 -18.85 -6.92
CA SER A 68 15.80 -20.16 -7.18
C SER A 68 15.13 -20.93 -8.32
N LEU A 69 13.99 -20.45 -8.80
CA LEU A 69 13.24 -21.07 -9.90
C LEU A 69 13.36 -20.30 -11.23
N PRO A 70 13.15 -20.98 -12.37
CA PRO A 70 13.08 -20.33 -13.66
C PRO A 70 11.89 -19.34 -13.76
N PRO A 71 12.06 -18.21 -14.44
CA PRO A 71 13.28 -17.79 -15.12
C PRO A 71 14.33 -17.22 -14.16
N PHE A 72 15.59 -17.60 -14.36
CA PHE A 72 16.67 -17.18 -13.49
C PHE A 72 17.02 -15.71 -13.71
N LEU A 73 16.72 -14.87 -12.72
CA LEU A 73 17.31 -13.54 -12.63
C LEU A 73 18.71 -13.66 -12.05
N ASN A 74 19.69 -13.05 -12.71
CA ASN A 74 21.06 -13.06 -12.20
C ASN A 74 21.12 -12.27 -10.88
N PRO A 75 21.97 -12.67 -9.90
CA PRO A 75 22.03 -11.98 -8.61
C PRO A 75 22.32 -10.49 -8.71
N SER A 76 23.15 -10.06 -9.68
CA SER A 76 23.43 -8.63 -9.88
C SER A 76 22.20 -7.83 -10.30
N GLU A 77 21.32 -8.40 -11.12
CA GLU A 77 20.06 -7.80 -11.55
C GLU A 77 19.10 -7.66 -10.38
N VAL A 78 18.99 -8.71 -9.54
CA VAL A 78 18.18 -8.66 -8.32
C VAL A 78 18.72 -7.59 -7.37
N ASN A 79 20.03 -7.49 -7.18
CA ASN A 79 20.64 -6.42 -6.38
C ASN A 79 20.28 -5.01 -6.91
N ASN A 80 20.36 -4.82 -8.23
CA ASN A 80 19.98 -3.55 -8.86
C ASN A 80 18.48 -3.27 -8.66
N ILE A 81 17.62 -4.26 -8.91
CA ILE A 81 16.17 -4.14 -8.74
C ILE A 81 15.83 -3.70 -7.31
N MET A 82 16.38 -4.37 -6.29
CA MET A 82 16.11 -4.02 -4.90
C MET A 82 16.64 -2.62 -4.54
N ALA A 83 17.85 -2.28 -4.99
CA ALA A 83 18.45 -0.98 -4.76
C ALA A 83 17.63 0.16 -5.40
N TYR A 84 17.19 -0.01 -6.66
CA TYR A 84 16.39 0.99 -7.36
C TYR A 84 14.95 1.06 -6.85
N ALA A 85 14.37 -0.05 -6.38
CA ALA A 85 13.04 -0.05 -5.79
C ALA A 85 13.02 0.76 -4.48
N LEU A 86 14.02 0.58 -3.62
CA LEU A 86 14.23 1.44 -2.45
C LEU A 86 14.55 2.89 -2.86
N LYS A 87 15.34 3.07 -3.92
CA LYS A 87 15.67 4.40 -4.46
C LYS A 87 14.44 5.19 -4.89
N ALA A 88 13.43 4.55 -5.49
CA ALA A 88 12.19 5.21 -5.87
C ALA A 88 11.54 5.96 -4.69
N TRP A 89 11.59 5.37 -3.50
CA TRP A 89 11.11 5.98 -2.26
C TRP A 89 12.05 7.05 -1.69
N SER A 90 13.37 6.85 -1.74
CA SER A 90 14.35 7.85 -1.24
C SER A 90 14.53 9.05 -2.18
N ASP A 91 14.14 8.94 -3.44
CA ASP A 91 14.16 10.07 -4.39
C ASP A 91 13.17 11.17 -4.01
N VAL A 92 12.08 10.82 -3.34
CA VAL A 92 11.01 11.75 -2.99
C VAL A 92 10.90 12.05 -1.49
N THR A 93 11.74 11.43 -0.66
CA THR A 93 11.76 11.59 0.80
C THR A 93 13.15 11.96 1.34
N ASN A 94 13.28 12.13 2.65
CA ASN A 94 14.57 12.27 3.33
C ASN A 94 15.13 10.94 3.84
N LEU A 95 14.58 9.80 3.40
CA LEU A 95 15.12 8.49 3.74
C LEU A 95 16.41 8.22 2.98
N GLU A 96 17.34 7.53 3.62
CA GLU A 96 18.55 6.97 3.01
C GLU A 96 18.55 5.46 3.20
N PHE A 97 18.82 4.72 2.13
CA PHE A 97 18.91 3.27 2.18
C PHE A 97 20.36 2.81 2.04
N ARG A 98 20.82 1.97 2.96
CA ARG A 98 22.18 1.40 2.94
C ARG A 98 22.16 -0.11 2.95
N ALA A 99 22.76 -0.72 1.93
CA ALA A 99 23.00 -2.16 1.93
C ALA A 99 23.99 -2.52 3.06
N THR A 100 23.68 -3.55 3.83
CA THR A 100 24.60 -4.09 4.84
C THR A 100 25.71 -4.92 4.19
N SER A 101 26.86 -5.02 4.86
CA SER A 101 27.89 -5.99 4.51
C SER A 101 27.41 -7.43 4.73
N SER A 102 28.02 -8.39 4.04
CA SER A 102 27.66 -9.82 4.11
C SER A 102 27.65 -10.40 5.54
N ASN A 103 28.57 -9.96 6.40
CA ASN A 103 28.65 -10.38 7.80
C ASN A 103 27.62 -9.73 8.75
N LYS A 104 26.70 -8.90 8.22
CA LYS A 104 25.69 -8.16 8.99
C LYS A 104 24.29 -8.23 8.37
N GLN A 105 24.03 -9.17 7.46
CA GLN A 105 22.74 -9.30 6.78
C GLN A 105 21.59 -9.49 7.77
N ASP A 106 21.78 -10.29 8.81
CA ASP A 106 20.77 -10.53 9.86
C ASP A 106 20.47 -9.31 10.76
N LYS A 107 21.20 -8.21 10.58
CA LYS A 107 21.04 -6.97 11.37
C LYS A 107 20.48 -5.81 10.55
N ALA A 108 20.05 -6.07 9.33
CA ALA A 108 19.39 -5.07 8.50
C ALA A 108 17.99 -4.75 9.05
N ASP A 109 17.51 -3.52 8.84
CA ASP A 109 16.12 -3.15 9.18
C ASP A 109 15.10 -3.78 8.22
N ILE A 110 15.51 -4.03 6.99
CA ILE A 110 14.71 -4.69 5.94
C ILE A 110 15.51 -5.89 5.46
N LYS A 111 15.12 -7.10 5.87
CA LYS A 111 15.68 -8.35 5.32
C LYS A 111 14.79 -8.80 4.16
N ILE A 112 15.41 -9.01 3.00
CA ILE A 112 14.75 -9.42 1.77
C ILE A 112 15.03 -10.90 1.52
N SER A 113 13.98 -11.68 1.33
CA SER A 113 14.10 -13.11 1.06
C SER A 113 13.07 -13.61 0.04
N PHE A 114 13.41 -14.73 -0.59
CA PHE A 114 12.56 -15.48 -1.52
C PHE A 114 12.18 -16.79 -0.83
N GLY A 115 10.90 -16.92 -0.44
CA GLY A 115 10.37 -18.03 0.32
C GLY A 115 9.35 -18.83 -0.49
N ARG A 116 9.07 -20.06 -0.10
CA ARG A 116 8.04 -20.88 -0.74
C ARG A 116 7.11 -21.43 0.32
N MET A 117 5.81 -21.49 0.01
CA MET A 117 4.81 -22.08 0.89
C MET A 117 5.00 -21.57 2.34
N ASN A 118 5.13 -22.48 3.31
CA ASN A 118 5.51 -22.12 4.67
C ASN A 118 7.01 -21.78 4.76
N HIS A 119 7.30 -20.54 5.16
CA HIS A 119 8.66 -19.98 5.29
C HIS A 119 8.89 -19.31 6.66
N GLU A 120 8.28 -19.90 7.71
CA GLU A 120 8.61 -19.66 9.13
C GLU A 120 8.24 -18.28 9.72
N ASP A 121 7.41 -17.50 9.04
CA ASP A 121 6.89 -16.21 9.53
C ASP A 121 5.40 -16.24 9.96
N GLY A 122 4.72 -17.38 9.77
CA GLY A 122 3.30 -17.57 10.06
C GLY A 122 2.33 -17.14 8.95
N TYR A 123 2.85 -16.66 7.81
CA TYR A 123 2.07 -16.24 6.64
C TYR A 123 2.52 -17.03 5.40
N PRO A 124 2.09 -18.29 5.22
CA PRO A 124 2.55 -19.09 4.11
C PRO A 124 2.09 -18.53 2.76
N PHE A 125 2.94 -18.65 1.74
CA PHE A 125 2.56 -18.43 0.34
C PHE A 125 1.69 -19.58 -0.21
N ASP A 126 1.02 -19.32 -1.34
CA ASP A 126 0.08 -20.24 -1.99
C ASP A 126 0.63 -20.90 -3.27
N GLY A 127 1.88 -20.61 -3.63
CA GLY A 127 2.55 -21.15 -4.80
C GLY A 127 2.32 -20.26 -6.02
N LYS A 128 2.42 -20.83 -7.22
CA LYS A 128 2.39 -20.01 -8.45
C LYS A 128 1.03 -19.31 -8.67
N GLY A 129 1.09 -18.00 -8.82
CA GLY A 129 -0.06 -17.11 -8.93
C GLY A 129 -0.74 -16.89 -7.57
N GLY A 130 -1.72 -15.99 -7.53
CA GLY A 130 -2.36 -15.67 -6.25
C GLY A 130 -1.51 -14.68 -5.45
N THR A 131 -0.76 -15.15 -4.45
CA THR A 131 0.02 -14.29 -3.57
C THR A 131 1.45 -14.12 -4.07
N LEU A 132 1.80 -12.90 -4.50
CA LEU A 132 3.12 -12.64 -5.07
C LEU A 132 4.21 -12.42 -4.01
N ALA A 133 3.86 -11.70 -2.96
CA ALA A 133 4.79 -11.23 -1.94
C ALA A 133 4.01 -10.67 -0.74
N HIS A 134 4.76 -10.41 0.34
CA HIS A 134 4.32 -9.54 1.42
C HIS A 134 5.49 -8.85 2.12
N ALA A 135 5.17 -7.81 2.87
CA ALA A 135 6.12 -7.18 3.77
C ALA A 135 5.49 -6.84 5.12
N PHE A 136 6.33 -6.78 6.14
CA PHE A 136 5.95 -6.37 7.49
C PHE A 136 6.12 -4.87 7.65
N PHE A 137 5.17 -4.23 8.33
CA PHE A 137 5.25 -2.79 8.60
C PHE A 137 6.45 -2.43 9.48
N PRO A 138 6.92 -1.16 9.45
CA PRO A 138 7.91 -0.65 10.38
C PRO A 138 7.52 -0.90 11.84
N GLY A 139 8.49 -1.27 12.66
CA GLY A 139 8.25 -1.68 14.05
C GLY A 139 9.54 -1.93 14.81
N GLU A 140 9.40 -2.47 16.02
CA GLU A 140 10.53 -2.79 16.92
C GLU A 140 10.79 -4.31 17.01
N ALA A 141 9.91 -5.13 16.42
CA ALA A 141 10.11 -6.57 16.34
C ALA A 141 11.14 -6.91 15.25
N ASP A 142 11.85 -8.03 15.40
CA ASP A 142 12.93 -8.44 14.49
C ASP A 142 12.46 -8.64 13.04
N ILE A 143 11.19 -9.01 12.83
CA ILE A 143 10.60 -9.19 11.50
C ILE A 143 10.07 -7.89 10.89
N SER A 144 10.08 -6.78 11.64
CA SER A 144 9.50 -5.53 11.16
C SER A 144 10.29 -5.00 9.97
N GLY A 145 9.61 -4.66 8.88
CA GLY A 145 10.27 -4.22 7.64
C GLY A 145 10.65 -5.34 6.69
N ASP A 146 10.72 -6.58 7.15
CA ASP A 146 11.10 -7.71 6.31
C ASP A 146 10.14 -7.85 5.15
N THR A 147 10.70 -8.25 4.00
CA THR A 147 9.98 -8.34 2.74
C THR A 147 10.26 -9.69 2.10
N HIS A 148 9.20 -10.47 1.93
CA HIS A 148 9.27 -11.83 1.41
C HIS A 148 8.58 -11.89 0.04
N PHE A 149 9.24 -12.53 -0.91
CA PHE A 149 8.74 -12.77 -2.25
C PHE A 149 8.46 -14.26 -2.43
N ASP A 150 7.34 -14.63 -3.05
CA ASP A 150 7.04 -16.03 -3.33
C ASP A 150 7.96 -16.55 -4.45
N ASP A 151 8.88 -17.46 -4.13
CA ASP A 151 9.84 -18.04 -5.06
C ASP A 151 9.20 -19.07 -6.00
N ASP A 152 7.93 -19.44 -5.81
CA ASP A 152 7.13 -20.19 -6.80
C ASP A 152 6.66 -19.33 -7.99
N GLU A 153 6.81 -18.00 -7.89
CA GLU A 153 6.53 -17.08 -8.99
C GLU A 153 7.61 -17.07 -10.07
N SER A 154 7.19 -16.79 -11.30
CA SER A 154 8.12 -16.61 -12.42
C SER A 154 8.65 -15.17 -12.44
N TRP A 155 9.62 -14.87 -11.57
CA TRP A 155 10.22 -13.55 -11.42
C TRP A 155 10.99 -13.09 -12.67
N THR A 156 10.59 -11.96 -13.22
CA THR A 156 11.18 -11.35 -14.42
C THR A 156 11.49 -9.87 -14.18
N TYR A 157 12.11 -9.23 -15.16
CA TYR A 157 12.28 -7.79 -15.20
C TYR A 157 11.97 -7.27 -16.60
N LYS A 158 11.02 -6.34 -16.71
CA LYS A 158 10.57 -5.72 -17.98
C LYS A 158 10.12 -6.71 -19.04
N ALA A 159 9.67 -7.90 -18.64
CA ALA A 159 9.11 -8.87 -19.54
C ALA A 159 7.58 -8.70 -19.62
N ASP A 160 7.02 -8.92 -20.80
CA ASP A 160 5.55 -8.96 -21.00
C ASP A 160 4.91 -10.25 -20.43
N TRP A 161 5.73 -11.14 -19.86
CA TRP A 161 5.33 -12.42 -19.28
C TRP A 161 5.97 -12.59 -17.90
N GLY A 162 5.35 -13.42 -17.06
CA GLY A 162 5.79 -13.60 -15.68
C GLY A 162 5.45 -12.41 -14.78
N THR A 163 6.12 -12.34 -13.64
CA THR A 163 5.88 -11.34 -12.59
C THR A 163 7.09 -10.42 -12.49
N ASP A 164 6.89 -9.13 -12.68
CA ASP A 164 7.97 -8.14 -12.67
C ASP A 164 8.43 -7.87 -11.23
N LEU A 165 9.64 -8.33 -10.91
CA LEU A 165 10.20 -8.24 -9.58
C LEU A 165 10.36 -6.80 -9.12
N PHE A 166 10.65 -5.87 -10.04
CA PHE A 166 10.79 -4.46 -9.71
C PHE A 166 9.47 -3.83 -9.29
N ALA A 167 8.39 -4.04 -10.04
CA ALA A 167 7.06 -3.54 -9.69
C ALA A 167 6.60 -4.05 -8.31
N VAL A 168 6.78 -5.36 -8.05
CA VAL A 168 6.42 -5.95 -6.75
C VAL A 168 7.33 -5.42 -5.64
N ALA A 169 8.65 -5.32 -5.86
CA ALA A 169 9.55 -4.80 -4.84
C ALA A 169 9.25 -3.34 -4.46
N VAL A 170 8.91 -2.48 -5.43
CA VAL A 170 8.49 -1.09 -5.13
C VAL A 170 7.24 -1.10 -4.23
N HIS A 171 6.25 -1.95 -4.56
CA HIS A 171 5.03 -2.11 -3.77
C HIS A 171 5.32 -2.56 -2.33
N GLU A 172 6.02 -3.68 -2.18
CA GLU A 172 6.30 -4.26 -0.86
C GLU A 172 7.18 -3.37 0.00
N PHE A 173 8.15 -2.66 -0.59
CA PHE A 173 8.91 -1.66 0.16
C PHE A 173 8.05 -0.47 0.60
N GLY A 174 6.96 -0.15 -0.10
CA GLY A 174 5.98 0.80 0.42
C GLY A 174 5.37 0.33 1.75
N HIS A 175 5.07 -0.96 1.88
CA HIS A 175 4.62 -1.57 3.14
C HIS A 175 5.71 -1.58 4.20
N ALA A 176 6.93 -2.00 3.86
CA ALA A 176 8.10 -1.94 4.74
C ALA A 176 8.43 -0.51 5.20
N LEU A 177 7.87 0.52 4.55
CA LEU A 177 7.96 1.93 4.91
C LEU A 177 6.68 2.48 5.58
N GLY A 178 5.61 1.70 5.73
CA GLY A 178 4.41 2.07 6.48
C GLY A 178 3.19 2.49 5.66
N LEU A 179 3.24 2.34 4.35
CA LEU A 179 2.09 2.57 3.48
C LEU A 179 1.13 1.37 3.51
N SER A 180 -0.17 1.61 3.48
CA SER A 180 -1.17 0.56 3.27
C SER A 180 -1.57 0.50 1.79
N HIS A 181 -2.39 -0.48 1.41
CA HIS A 181 -2.94 -0.53 0.06
C HIS A 181 -3.72 0.75 -0.31
N SER A 182 -3.55 1.19 -1.55
CA SER A 182 -4.33 2.27 -2.15
C SER A 182 -5.44 1.72 -3.03
N SER A 183 -6.58 2.41 -3.03
CA SER A 183 -7.67 2.17 -3.99
C SER A 183 -7.47 2.91 -5.32
N ALA A 184 -6.43 3.74 -5.45
CA ALA A 184 -6.17 4.51 -6.66
C ALA A 184 -5.74 3.58 -7.80
N HIS A 185 -6.34 3.75 -8.99
CA HIS A 185 -6.18 2.81 -10.10
C HIS A 185 -4.74 2.68 -10.60
N HIS A 186 -3.95 3.76 -10.53
CA HIS A 186 -2.56 3.81 -11.00
C HIS A 186 -1.53 3.82 -9.86
N SER A 187 -1.95 3.62 -8.61
CA SER A 187 -1.01 3.59 -7.48
C SER A 187 -0.18 2.31 -7.51
N ILE A 188 1.13 2.43 -7.29
CA ILE A 188 1.97 1.22 -7.11
C ILE A 188 1.55 0.43 -5.88
N MET A 189 0.97 1.09 -4.87
CA MET A 189 0.39 0.47 -3.67
C MET A 189 -1.00 -0.14 -3.89
N ARG A 190 -1.49 -0.26 -5.14
CA ARG A 190 -2.72 -1.01 -5.42
C ARG A 190 -2.45 -2.51 -5.21
N PRO A 191 -3.34 -3.26 -4.53
CA PRO A 191 -3.05 -4.65 -4.15
C PRO A 191 -2.88 -5.60 -5.32
N TYR A 192 -3.59 -5.35 -6.42
CA TYR A 192 -3.63 -6.23 -7.58
C TYR A 192 -2.49 -5.90 -8.53
N TYR A 193 -1.71 -6.92 -8.92
CA TYR A 193 -0.61 -6.79 -9.86
C TYR A 193 -1.06 -6.19 -11.19
N GLN A 194 -0.29 -5.23 -11.70
CA GLN A 194 -0.64 -4.43 -12.88
C GLN A 194 0.31 -4.63 -14.07
N GLY A 195 1.26 -5.57 -13.96
CA GLY A 195 2.33 -5.74 -14.93
C GLY A 195 3.60 -4.96 -14.56
N HIS A 196 4.58 -4.99 -15.47
CA HIS A 196 5.84 -4.27 -15.29
C HIS A 196 5.64 -2.75 -15.33
N VAL A 197 6.49 -2.02 -14.62
CA VAL A 197 6.44 -0.54 -14.55
C VAL A 197 7.52 0.17 -15.36
N GLY A 198 8.19 -0.58 -16.24
CA GLY A 198 9.23 -0.06 -17.13
C GLY A 198 10.62 -0.14 -16.50
N ASP A 199 11.51 0.77 -16.90
CA ASP A 199 12.92 0.71 -16.49
C ASP A 199 13.15 1.32 -15.11
N TYR A 200 13.80 0.56 -14.22
CA TYR A 200 14.06 0.97 -12.83
C TYR A 200 14.83 2.29 -12.72
N ALA A 201 15.65 2.65 -13.72
CA ALA A 201 16.48 3.85 -13.67
C ALA A 201 15.69 5.12 -14.02
N SER A 202 14.56 4.94 -14.72
CA SER A 202 13.66 6.02 -15.15
C SER A 202 12.33 6.05 -14.40
N TYR A 203 12.08 5.04 -13.55
CA TYR A 203 10.83 4.91 -12.82
C TYR A 203 10.62 6.07 -11.85
N ILE A 204 9.39 6.58 -11.81
CA ILE A 204 8.98 7.66 -10.93
C ILE A 204 7.70 7.30 -10.18
N LEU A 205 7.64 7.65 -8.90
CA LEU A 205 6.42 7.49 -8.11
C LEU A 205 5.35 8.49 -8.55
N LEU A 206 4.15 7.96 -8.78
CA LEU A 206 2.97 8.75 -9.08
C LEU A 206 2.46 9.49 -7.85
N GLU A 207 1.54 10.42 -8.07
CA GLU A 207 1.20 11.44 -7.07
C GLU A 207 0.63 10.86 -5.77
N ASP A 208 -0.23 9.84 -5.87
CA ASP A 208 -0.85 9.19 -4.71
C ASP A 208 0.21 8.59 -3.78
N ASP A 209 1.13 7.80 -4.36
CA ASP A 209 2.20 7.13 -3.63
C ASP A 209 3.23 8.14 -3.08
N ARG A 210 3.60 9.12 -3.91
CA ARG A 210 4.53 10.19 -3.54
C ARG A 210 3.99 11.02 -2.37
N TYR A 211 2.73 11.43 -2.40
CA TYR A 211 2.16 12.19 -1.30
C TYR A 211 1.92 11.35 -0.06
N ALA A 212 1.57 10.07 -0.22
CA ALA A 212 1.44 9.13 0.88
C ALA A 212 2.76 8.98 1.65
N ILE A 213 3.86 8.68 0.96
CA ILE A 213 5.17 8.50 1.60
C ILE A 213 5.71 9.80 2.20
N GLN A 214 5.51 10.94 1.52
CA GLN A 214 5.91 12.25 2.03
C GLN A 214 5.11 12.66 3.28
N SER A 215 3.89 12.15 3.45
CA SER A 215 3.13 12.38 4.68
C SER A 215 3.73 11.67 5.90
N LEU A 216 4.52 10.60 5.69
CA LEU A 216 5.23 9.87 6.75
C LEU A 216 6.65 10.39 7.02
N TYR A 217 7.39 10.73 5.97
CA TYR A 217 8.83 11.02 6.04
C TYR A 217 9.23 12.45 5.59
N GLY A 218 8.26 13.24 5.16
CA GLY A 218 8.50 14.56 4.57
C GLY A 218 9.05 14.49 3.14
N SER A 219 9.03 15.61 2.44
CA SER A 219 9.63 15.75 1.11
C SER A 219 11.15 15.90 1.20
N LYS A 220 11.86 15.37 0.20
CA LYS A 220 13.31 15.59 0.05
C LYS A 220 13.62 17.07 0.02
N ARG A 221 14.45 17.54 0.96
CA ARG A 221 14.89 18.94 0.95
C ARG A 221 15.78 19.15 -0.27
N SER A 222 15.33 19.99 -1.22
CA SER A 222 16.23 20.48 -2.26
C SER A 222 17.34 21.27 -1.56
N THR A 223 18.58 20.85 -1.73
CA THR A 223 19.76 21.66 -1.39
C THR A 223 19.91 22.79 -2.41
N SER A 224 18.85 23.54 -2.69
CA SER A 224 19.02 24.89 -3.21
C SER A 224 19.64 25.70 -2.06
N LYS A 225 20.94 26.00 -2.17
CA LYS A 225 21.53 27.12 -1.42
C LYS A 225 20.54 28.29 -1.50
N PRO A 226 20.21 28.99 -0.41
CA PRO A 226 19.41 30.19 -0.53
C PRO A 226 20.15 31.10 -1.52
N PHE A 227 19.51 31.39 -2.65
CA PHE A 227 20.04 32.37 -3.59
C PHE A 227 20.27 33.66 -2.80
N PRO A 228 21.43 34.34 -2.93
CA PRO A 228 21.58 35.66 -2.36
C PRO A 228 20.43 36.54 -2.89
N ASN A 229 19.75 37.22 -1.98
CA ASN A 229 18.61 38.11 -2.27
C ASN A 229 19.01 39.13 -3.34
N LEU A 230 18.76 38.81 -4.61
CA LEU A 230 18.77 39.78 -5.69
C LEU A 230 17.42 40.52 -5.65
N PRO A 231 17.42 41.86 -5.60
CA PRO A 231 16.17 42.63 -5.60
C PRO A 231 15.39 42.31 -6.88
N THR A 232 14.20 41.73 -6.70
CA THR A 232 13.30 41.40 -7.80
C THR A 232 12.70 42.68 -8.37
N PRO A 233 12.76 42.94 -9.70
CA PRO A 233 11.97 44.01 -10.32
C PRO A 233 10.49 43.74 -10.10
N ALA A 234 9.75 44.74 -9.60
CA ALA A 234 8.34 44.63 -9.33
C ALA A 234 7.56 44.35 -10.63
N LEU A 235 7.03 43.13 -10.76
CA LEU A 235 6.04 42.80 -11.78
C LEU A 235 4.71 43.51 -11.46
N PRO A 236 3.96 44.01 -12.47
CA PRO A 236 2.66 44.61 -12.25
C PRO A 236 1.67 43.59 -11.65
N LYS A 237 0.90 44.02 -10.64
CA LYS A 237 -0.15 43.18 -10.05
C LYS A 237 -1.21 42.84 -11.11
N PRO A 238 -1.58 41.57 -11.30
CA PRO A 238 -2.70 41.21 -12.15
C PRO A 238 -4.03 41.75 -11.55
N PRO A 239 -5.02 42.09 -12.39
CA PRO A 239 -6.29 42.61 -11.94
C PRO A 239 -7.05 41.58 -11.10
N ARG A 240 -7.72 42.07 -10.06
CA ARG A 240 -8.50 41.27 -9.10
C ARG A 240 -9.69 40.59 -9.82
N PRO A 241 -9.92 39.27 -9.62
CA PRO A 241 -11.11 38.60 -10.15
C PRO A 241 -12.39 39.18 -9.52
N PRO A 242 -13.51 39.26 -10.25
CA PRO A 242 -14.78 39.71 -9.70
C PRO A 242 -15.29 38.75 -8.61
N GLN A 243 -15.83 39.31 -7.53
CA GLN A 243 -16.41 38.54 -6.43
C GLN A 243 -17.64 37.74 -6.87
N PRO A 244 -17.79 36.48 -6.43
CA PRO A 244 -19.00 35.71 -6.68
C PRO A 244 -20.18 36.25 -5.86
N LYS A 245 -21.36 36.31 -6.49
CA LYS A 245 -22.64 36.66 -5.85
C LYS A 245 -23.03 35.61 -4.80
N PRO A 246 -23.69 36.02 -3.69
CA PRO A 246 -24.14 35.09 -2.66
C PRO A 246 -25.24 34.15 -3.18
N PRO A 247 -25.27 32.88 -2.74
CA PRO A 247 -26.27 31.91 -3.19
C PRO A 247 -27.64 32.16 -2.54
N SER A 248 -28.69 32.07 -3.35
CA SER A 248 -30.09 32.06 -2.91
C SER A 248 -30.42 30.74 -2.22
N THR A 249 -30.98 30.82 -1.01
CA THR A 249 -31.46 29.70 -0.19
C THR A 249 -32.61 28.92 -0.82
N PRO A 250 -32.57 27.57 -0.87
CA PRO A 250 -33.76 26.75 -1.11
C PRO A 250 -34.55 26.48 0.18
N ARG A 251 -35.88 26.42 0.03
CA ARG A 251 -36.90 26.17 1.07
C ARG A 251 -36.78 24.76 1.70
N PRO A 252 -37.15 24.54 2.98
CA PRO A 252 -37.04 23.23 3.64
C PRO A 252 -38.05 22.21 3.09
N LYS A 253 -37.60 20.97 2.87
CA LYS A 253 -38.47 19.79 2.64
C LYS A 253 -38.74 19.08 3.97
N VAL A 254 -39.99 18.66 4.16
CA VAL A 254 -40.54 17.93 5.31
C VAL A 254 -39.90 16.53 5.45
N PRO A 255 -39.63 16.03 6.68
CA PRO A 255 -39.07 14.68 6.86
C PRO A 255 -40.12 13.58 6.67
N ILE A 256 -39.79 12.55 5.88
CA ILE A 256 -40.54 11.31 5.75
C ILE A 256 -40.06 10.34 6.83
N GLN A 257 -40.98 9.72 7.58
CA GLN A 257 -40.67 8.70 8.59
C GLN A 257 -40.34 7.34 7.94
N PRO A 258 -39.40 6.54 8.49
CA PRO A 258 -39.09 5.21 7.98
C PRO A 258 -40.06 4.12 8.45
N ASP A 259 -40.23 3.14 7.56
CA ASP A 259 -41.06 1.93 7.61
C ASP A 259 -40.73 1.00 8.81
N PRO A 260 -41.73 0.54 9.59
CA PRO A 260 -41.54 -0.30 10.79
C PRO A 260 -41.23 -1.79 10.53
N SER A 261 -41.06 -2.24 9.29
CA SER A 261 -40.85 -3.67 8.96
C SER A 261 -39.39 -4.15 8.96
N VAL A 262 -38.41 -3.29 9.26
CA VAL A 262 -37.00 -3.70 9.39
C VAL A 262 -36.71 -4.05 10.85
N LEU A 263 -36.47 -5.34 11.11
CA LEU A 263 -36.03 -5.81 12.42
C LEU A 263 -34.76 -5.05 12.84
N ASP A 264 -34.89 -4.23 13.88
CA ASP A 264 -33.89 -3.30 14.35
C ASP A 264 -32.63 -4.03 14.86
N ARG A 265 -31.60 -4.08 14.02
CA ARG A 265 -30.30 -4.69 14.31
C ARG A 265 -29.53 -3.95 15.42
N CYS A 266 -30.04 -2.82 15.93
CA CYS A 266 -29.45 -2.08 17.04
C CYS A 266 -30.02 -2.48 18.41
N LYS A 267 -31.05 -3.35 18.47
CA LYS A 267 -31.44 -4.02 19.72
C LYS A 267 -30.59 -5.27 19.89
N GLY A 268 -29.53 -5.14 20.69
CA GLY A 268 -28.46 -6.14 20.90
C GLY A 268 -28.89 -7.39 21.68
N ASP A 269 -29.79 -8.18 21.11
CA ASP A 269 -30.38 -9.34 21.76
C ASP A 269 -30.11 -10.60 20.92
N PHE A 270 -29.08 -11.37 21.31
CA PHE A 270 -28.58 -12.56 20.63
C PHE A 270 -28.44 -13.72 21.61
N ASP A 271 -28.72 -14.94 21.18
CA ASP A 271 -28.69 -16.13 22.03
C ASP A 271 -27.31 -16.77 22.08
N ALA A 272 -26.50 -16.64 21.02
CA ALA A 272 -25.12 -17.09 21.01
C ALA A 272 -24.22 -16.24 20.09
N VAL A 273 -22.92 -16.25 20.38
CA VAL A 273 -21.88 -15.63 19.56
C VAL A 273 -20.74 -16.63 19.40
N ALA A 274 -20.26 -16.83 18.17
CA ALA A 274 -19.12 -17.71 17.90
C ALA A 274 -18.08 -17.01 17.01
N ASN A 275 -16.82 -17.37 17.16
CA ASN A 275 -15.74 -16.99 16.26
C ASN A 275 -15.29 -18.24 15.49
N ILE A 276 -15.42 -18.22 14.16
CA ILE A 276 -15.08 -19.35 13.29
C ILE A 276 -14.20 -18.80 12.17
N SER A 277 -12.98 -19.31 12.05
CA SER A 277 -12.01 -18.91 11.02
C SER A 277 -11.76 -17.40 10.92
N GLY A 278 -11.76 -16.69 12.06
CA GLY A 278 -11.47 -15.25 12.13
C GLY A 278 -12.68 -14.34 11.90
N GLU A 279 -13.86 -14.90 11.65
CA GLU A 279 -15.12 -14.17 11.54
C GLU A 279 -16.03 -14.41 12.75
N VAL A 280 -16.72 -13.35 13.22
CA VAL A 280 -17.64 -13.41 14.37
C VAL A 280 -19.09 -13.54 13.88
N PHE A 281 -19.75 -14.61 14.30
CA PHE A 281 -21.14 -14.95 14.00
C PHE A 281 -22.04 -14.71 15.21
N PHE A 282 -23.22 -14.14 14.98
CA PHE A 282 -24.25 -13.94 16.00
C PHE A 282 -25.46 -14.81 15.65
N PHE A 283 -25.95 -15.57 16.62
CA PHE A 283 -27.06 -16.49 16.46
C PHE A 283 -28.22 -16.02 17.32
N LYS A 284 -29.42 -16.05 16.75
CA LYS A 284 -30.68 -15.82 17.48
C LYS A 284 -31.60 -16.99 17.17
N GLY A 285 -31.95 -17.75 18.19
CA GLY A 285 -32.90 -18.84 18.11
C GLY A 285 -34.29 -18.30 17.81
N ILE A 286 -35.01 -19.00 16.94
CA ILE A 286 -36.44 -18.76 16.73
C ILE A 286 -37.15 -19.53 17.85
N ARG A 287 -37.82 -18.82 18.76
CA ARG A 287 -38.81 -19.42 19.67
C ARG A 287 -40.18 -19.45 18.99
#